data_AF-B9TD13-F1
#
_entry.id   AF-B9TD13-F1
#
_cell.length_a   1.000
_cell.length_b   1.000
_cell.length_c   1.000
_cell.angle_alpha   90.00
_cell.angle_beta   90.00
_cell.angle_gamma   90.00
#
_symmetry.space_group_name_H-M   'P 1'
#
loop_
_entity.id
_entity.type
_entity.pdbx_description
1 polymer ?
#
loop_
_entity_poly.entity_id
_entity_poly.type
_entity_poly.pdbx_seq_one_letter_code
_entity_poly.pdbx_strand_id
1 'polypeptide(L)' 'PIIFNYSNYNPGLPSLQLNPSAWTQGLNIIYLDAPVGTGFSYSTTQENYHVDDQNSTAQIYEFLRKVCAK' A
#
# COMPACT_ATOMS: atom_id res chain seq x y z
N PRO A 1 -9.69 0.08 -7.34
CA PRO A 1 -10.33 0.40 -6.04
C PRO A 1 -11.07 1.75 -6.10
N ILE A 2 -10.36 2.87 -6.22
CA ILE A 2 -10.95 4.22 -6.18
C ILE A 2 -10.08 5.20 -7.00
N ILE A 3 -10.66 6.33 -7.39
CA ILE A 3 -9.98 7.49 -8.02
C ILE A 3 -10.49 8.79 -7.36
N PHE A 4 -9.71 9.85 -7.48
CA PHE A 4 -10.17 11.19 -7.10
C PHE A 4 -11.25 11.68 -8.05
N ASN A 5 -12.29 12.28 -7.51
CA ASN A 5 -13.33 12.96 -8.27
C ASN A 5 -12.98 14.46 -8.36
N TYR A 6 -12.70 14.91 -9.58
CA TYR A 6 -12.32 16.29 -9.89
C TYR A 6 -13.47 17.15 -10.41
N SER A 7 -14.65 16.58 -10.66
CA SER A 7 -15.76 17.25 -11.36
C SER A 7 -16.35 18.44 -10.59
N ASN A 8 -16.26 18.41 -9.26
CA ASN A 8 -16.74 19.48 -8.36
C ASN A 8 -15.66 19.83 -7.34
N TYR A 9 -14.48 20.26 -7.82
CA TYR A 9 -13.38 20.64 -6.96
C TYR A 9 -13.75 21.87 -6.10
N ASN A 10 -14.14 21.61 -4.86
CA ASN A 10 -14.17 22.61 -3.80
C ASN A 10 -12.77 22.63 -3.16
N PRO A 11 -12.22 23.80 -2.82
CA PRO A 11 -10.96 23.88 -2.08
C PRO A 11 -11.11 23.13 -0.74
N GLY A 12 -10.44 21.99 -0.62
CA GLY A 12 -10.62 21.03 0.47
C GLY A 12 -10.13 19.62 0.10
N LEU A 13 -10.49 18.63 0.93
CA LEU A 13 -10.16 17.23 0.63
C LEU A 13 -10.94 16.76 -0.61
N PRO A 14 -10.28 16.12 -1.60
CA PRO A 14 -10.96 15.61 -2.77
C PRO A 14 -11.91 14.48 -2.38
N SER A 15 -13.09 14.45 -3.02
CA SER A 15 -13.99 13.31 -2.90
C SER A 15 -13.45 12.12 -3.70
N LEU A 16 -13.82 10.91 -3.28
CA LEU A 16 -13.40 9.65 -3.91
C LEU A 16 -14.58 9.04 -4.66
N GLN A 17 -14.30 8.41 -5.79
CA GLN A 17 -15.27 7.63 -6.55
C GLN A 17 -14.69 6.28 -6.96
N LEU A 18 -15.56 5.30 -7.25
CA LEU A 18 -15.12 4.00 -7.74
C LEU A 18 -14.45 4.13 -9.10
N ASN A 19 -13.37 3.38 -9.30
CA ASN A 19 -12.70 3.28 -10.59
C ASN A 19 -13.41 2.19 -11.45
N PRO A 20 -14.09 2.54 -12.56
CA PRO A 20 -14.79 1.58 -13.42
C PRO A 20 -13.86 0.61 -14.16
N SER A 21 -12.56 0.87 -14.19
CA SER A 21 -11.55 0.01 -14.82
C SER A 21 -10.61 -0.61 -13.77
N ALA A 22 -11.05 -0.71 -12.51
CA ALA A 22 -10.24 -1.27 -11.46
C ALA A 22 -9.97 -2.77 -11.67
N TRP A 23 -8.71 -3.19 -11.58
CA TRP A 23 -8.35 -4.62 -11.61
C TRP A 23 -9.00 -5.43 -10.48
N THR A 24 -9.37 -4.77 -9.37
CA THR A 24 -10.13 -5.37 -8.27
C THR A 24 -11.52 -5.87 -8.68
N GLN A 25 -11.99 -5.59 -9.90
CA GLN A 25 -13.23 -6.17 -10.44
C GLN A 25 -13.09 -7.65 -10.78
N GLY A 26 -11.88 -8.11 -11.13
CA GLY A 26 -11.61 -9.49 -11.52
C GLY A 26 -10.54 -10.19 -10.67
N LEU A 27 -9.82 -9.44 -9.83
CA LEU A 27 -8.70 -9.95 -9.04
C LEU A 27 -8.83 -9.56 -7.57
N ASN A 28 -8.30 -10.41 -6.69
CA ASN A 28 -8.03 -10.05 -5.30
C ASN A 28 -6.67 -9.36 -5.24
N ILE A 29 -6.62 -8.12 -4.76
CA ILE A 29 -5.40 -7.31 -4.73
C ILE A 29 -5.08 -6.91 -3.30
N ILE A 30 -3.83 -7.14 -2.89
CA ILE A 30 -3.25 -6.63 -1.64
C ILE A 30 -2.38 -5.42 -1.99
N TYR A 31 -2.65 -4.27 -1.38
CA TYR A 31 -1.80 -3.09 -1.46
C TYR A 31 -0.83 -3.11 -0.28
N LEU A 32 0.47 -3.16 -0.58
CA LEU A 32 1.52 -3.24 0.42
C LEU A 32 2.42 -2.01 0.30
N ASP A 33 2.48 -1.22 1.37
CA ASP A 33 3.49 -0.18 1.53
C ASP A 33 4.80 -0.85 1.97
N ALA A 34 5.78 -0.90 1.08
CA ALA A 34 7.11 -1.44 1.36
C ALA A 34 8.18 -0.68 0.56
N PRO A 35 9.41 -0.57 1.09
CA PRO A 35 9.89 -1.12 2.37
C PRO A 35 9.42 -0.31 3.58
N VAL A 36 9.88 -0.69 4.77
CA VAL A 36 9.69 0.09 6.00
C VAL A 36 10.09 1.56 5.81
N GLY A 37 9.24 2.48 6.29
CA GLY A 37 9.32 3.92 6.02
C GLY A 37 8.47 4.41 4.85
N THR A 38 7.87 3.51 4.07
CA THR A 38 6.92 3.87 3.00
C THR A 38 5.51 3.98 3.55
N GLY A 39 4.81 5.08 3.25
CA GLY A 39 3.38 5.23 3.57
C GLY A 39 3.08 5.04 5.06
N PHE A 40 2.28 4.01 5.38
CA PHE A 40 1.95 3.65 6.77
C PHE A 40 2.87 2.60 7.39
N SER A 41 3.82 2.05 6.64
CA SER A 41 4.78 1.06 7.16
C SER A 41 5.91 1.75 7.92
N TYR A 42 6.10 1.38 9.20
CA TYR A 42 7.11 1.98 10.07
C TYR A 42 7.83 0.94 10.94
N SER A 43 9.03 1.29 11.41
CA SER A 43 9.72 0.57 12.48
C SER A 43 9.76 1.40 13.75
N THR A 44 9.78 0.70 14.89
CA THR A 44 9.98 1.31 16.22
C THR A 44 11.45 1.54 16.55
N THR A 45 12.38 1.07 15.71
CA THR A 45 13.83 1.25 15.89
C THR A 45 14.44 1.90 14.66
N GLN A 46 15.37 2.83 14.88
CA GLN A 46 15.94 3.65 13.81
C GLN A 46 16.79 2.81 12.85
N GLU A 47 17.45 1.77 13.36
CA GLU A 47 18.36 0.91 12.62
C GLU A 47 17.64 0.14 11.49
N ASN A 48 16.36 -0.14 11.67
CA ASN A 48 15.55 -0.88 10.70
C ASN A 48 15.21 -0.05 9.45
N TYR A 49 15.45 1.26 9.47
CA TYR A 49 15.32 2.11 8.27
C TYR A 49 16.53 2.04 7.35
N HIS A 50 17.60 1.32 7.74
CA HIS A 50 18.69 0.96 6.83
C HIS A 50 18.28 -0.23 5.96
N VAL A 51 17.55 0.08 4.89
CA VAL A 51 16.95 -0.91 4.00
C VAL A 51 17.80 -1.09 2.74
N ASP A 52 17.97 -2.34 2.34
CA ASP A 52 18.52 -2.77 1.05
C ASP A 52 17.58 -3.80 0.38
N ASP A 53 17.89 -4.18 -0.86
CA ASP A 53 17.04 -5.10 -1.63
C ASP A 53 16.86 -6.46 -0.93
N GLN A 54 17.90 -6.95 -0.24
CA GLN A 54 17.87 -8.25 0.41
C GLN A 54 16.95 -8.23 1.62
N ASN A 55 17.08 -7.23 2.48
CA ASN A 55 16.26 -7.12 3.69
C ASN A 55 14.82 -6.73 3.36
N SER A 56 14.58 -5.88 2.36
CA SER A 56 13.23 -5.55 1.87
C SER A 56 12.53 -6.80 1.35
N THR A 57 13.20 -7.60 0.52
CA THR A 57 12.65 -8.85 -0.02
C THR A 57 12.31 -9.84 1.09
N ALA A 58 13.19 -10.00 2.09
CA ALA A 58 12.95 -10.89 3.22
C ALA A 58 11.71 -10.47 4.03
N GLN A 59 11.54 -9.17 4.27
CA GLN A 59 10.39 -8.62 5.00
C GLN A 59 9.08 -8.78 4.22
N ILE A 60 9.09 -8.52 2.90
CA ILE A 60 7.90 -8.73 2.03
C ILE A 60 7.50 -10.21 2.02
N TYR A 61 8.48 -11.12 1.91
CA TYR A 61 8.21 -12.56 1.98
C TYR A 61 7.59 -12.97 3.33
N GLU A 62 8.12 -12.46 4.44
CA GLU A 62 7.56 -12.71 5.77
C GLU A 62 6.14 -12.18 5.91
N PHE A 63 5.87 -10.96 5.42
CA PHE A 63 4.53 -10.37 5.38
C PHE A 63 3.55 -11.28 4.64
N LEU A 64 3.89 -11.71 3.42
CA LEU A 64 3.04 -12.58 2.61
C LEU A 64 2.76 -13.91 3.30
N ARG A 65 3.76 -14.52 3.95
CA ARG A 65 3.52 -15.73 4.74
C ARG A 65 2.57 -15.48 5.90
N LYS A 66 2.73 -14.39 6.65
CA LYS A 66 1.88 -14.09 7.82
C LYS A 66 0.45 -13.73 7.43
N VAL A 67 0.26 -13.05 6.30
CA VAL A 67 -1.05 -12.58 5.82
C VAL A 67 -1.80 -13.66 5.04
N CYS A 68 -1.11 -14.42 4.19
CA CYS A 68 -1.74 -15.40 3.31
C CYS A 68 -1.76 -16.83 3.86
N ALA A 69 -0.89 -17.19 4.82
CA ALA A 69 -0.86 -18.54 5.39
C ALA A 69 -1.85 -18.74 6.56
N LYS A 70 -2.94 -17.96 6.60
CA LYS A 70 -4.01 -18.10 7.58
C LYS A 70 -5.32 -18.46 6.88
#